data_AF-A0A344LL83-F1
#
_entry.id   AF-A0A344LL83-F1
#
_cell.length_a   1.000
_cell.length_b   1.000
_cell.length_c   1.000
_cell.angle_alpha   90.00
_cell.angle_beta   90.00
_cell.angle_gamma   90.00
#
_symmetry.space_group_name_H-M   'P 1'
#
loop_
_entity.id
_entity.type
_entity.pdbx_description
1 polymer ?
#
loop_
_entity_poly.entity_id
_entity_poly.type
_entity_poly.pdbx_seq_one_letter_code
_entity_poly.pdbx_strand_id
1 'polypeptide(L)'
;MLLGSLLTTGLHYAHNTIRAEDYPPVEGLSLLATRFLVGGGWFLFAAFAVLAFVAYRRRRYWAANAYLLVFSLSGLASLGHFFFGVPAIPAFWFATIFTDVLSSLVIWAFVGWVAATIRTTHAARAEALGA
;
A
#
# COMPACT_ATOMS: atom_id res chain seq x y z
N MET A 1 -2.86 -0.97 12.19
CA MET A 1 -2.25 -1.45 10.94
C MET A 1 -2.44 -0.46 9.79
N LEU A 2 -3.65 -0.25 9.25
CA LEU A 2 -3.88 0.68 8.12
C LEU A 2 -3.34 2.10 8.38
N LEU A 3 -3.64 2.68 9.56
CA LEU A 3 -3.12 3.99 9.95
C LEU A 3 -1.58 4.01 10.01
N GLY A 4 -0.97 2.99 10.61
CA GLY A 4 0.50 2.86 10.67
C GLY A 4 1.12 2.79 9.27
N SER A 5 0.51 2.01 8.37
CA SER A 5 0.92 1.92 6.97
C SER A 5 0.78 3.25 6.23
N LEU A 6 -0.31 4.00 6.47
CA LEU A 6 -0.53 5.34 5.92
C LEU A 6 0.53 6.33 6.39
N LEU A 7 0.88 6.29 7.68
CA LEU A 7 1.88 7.18 8.27
C LEU A 7 3.28 6.88 7.76
N THR A 8 3.69 5.61 7.75
CA THR A 8 5.03 5.23 7.30
C THR A 8 5.22 5.45 5.79
N THR A 9 4.25 5.04 4.96
CA THR A 9 4.30 5.34 3.52
C THR A 9 4.23 6.84 3.25
N GLY A 10 3.46 7.61 4.04
CA GLY A 10 3.41 9.06 3.94
C GLY A 10 4.75 9.73 4.26
N LEU A 11 5.40 9.33 5.34
CA LEU A 11 6.74 9.80 5.69
C LEU A 11 7.75 9.45 4.59
N HIS A 12 7.75 8.21 4.12
CA HIS A 12 8.64 7.76 3.06
C HIS A 12 8.43 8.55 1.77
N TYR A 13 7.20 8.64 1.26
CA TYR A 13 6.91 9.32 0.00
C TYR A 13 7.13 10.84 0.10
N ALA A 14 6.88 11.45 1.26
CA ALA A 14 7.23 12.85 1.50
C ALA A 14 8.73 13.07 1.40
N HIS A 15 9.54 12.23 2.06
CA HIS A 15 10.99 12.30 1.95
C HIS A 15 11.47 12.07 0.52
N ASN A 16 10.95 11.04 -0.15
CA ASN A 16 11.24 10.70 -1.53
C ASN A 16 10.91 11.84 -2.51
N THR A 17 9.82 12.57 -2.26
CA THR A 17 9.45 13.75 -3.05
C THR A 17 10.37 14.94 -2.77
N ILE A 18 10.69 15.22 -1.51
CA ILE A 18 11.50 16.39 -1.12
C ILE A 18 12.97 16.19 -1.49
N ARG A 19 13.47 14.95 -1.36
CA ARG A 19 14.86 14.54 -1.56
C ARG A 19 15.02 13.59 -2.74
N ALA A 20 14.25 13.80 -3.81
CA ALA A 20 14.25 12.91 -4.98
C ALA A 20 15.64 12.69 -5.60
N GLU A 21 16.53 13.68 -5.48
CA GLU A 21 17.94 13.62 -5.88
C GLU A 21 18.80 12.62 -5.08
N ASP A 22 18.38 12.27 -3.85
CA ASP A 22 19.05 11.30 -2.98
C ASP A 22 18.60 9.85 -3.30
N TYR A 23 17.64 9.67 -4.22
CA TYR A 23 17.13 8.36 -4.67
C TYR A 23 17.64 8.01 -6.07
N PRO A 24 17.69 6.70 -6.44
CA PRO A 24 18.10 6.30 -7.78
C PRO A 24 17.24 6.96 -8.87
N PRO A 25 17.86 7.57 -9.89
CA PRO A 25 17.11 8.21 -10.97
C PRO A 25 16.39 7.17 -11.82
N VAL A 26 15.23 7.55 -12.34
CA VAL A 26 14.49 6.74 -13.33
C VAL A 26 14.83 7.27 -14.71
N GLU A 27 15.42 6.43 -15.56
CA GLU A 27 15.77 6.81 -16.94
C GLU A 27 14.53 7.33 -17.69
N GLY A 28 14.71 8.43 -18.42
CA GLY A 28 13.64 9.06 -19.19
C GLY A 28 12.70 9.98 -18.40
N LEU A 29 12.87 10.12 -17.08
CA LEU A 29 12.10 11.07 -16.26
C LEU A 29 12.99 12.21 -15.74
N SER A 30 12.50 13.45 -15.86
CA SER A 30 13.15 14.61 -15.23
C SER A 30 12.91 14.58 -13.72
N LEU A 31 13.80 15.20 -12.94
CA LEU A 31 13.65 15.30 -11.48
C LEU A 31 12.29 15.90 -11.08
N LEU A 32 11.84 16.94 -11.78
CA LEU A 32 10.54 17.56 -11.54
C LEU A 32 9.38 16.59 -11.81
N ALA A 33 9.43 15.85 -12.92
CA ALA A 33 8.41 14.85 -13.24
C ALA A 33 8.37 13.73 -12.18
N THR A 34 9.53 13.25 -11.74
CA THR A 34 9.64 12.25 -10.65
C THR A 34 8.97 12.74 -9.38
N ARG A 35 9.24 13.99 -8.95
CA ARG A 35 8.61 14.56 -7.74
C ARG A 35 7.08 14.60 -7.85
N PHE A 36 6.54 15.01 -9.00
CA PHE A 36 5.09 15.02 -9.21
C PHE A 36 4.49 13.61 -9.22
N LEU A 37 5.15 12.65 -9.86
CA LEU A 37 4.68 11.26 -9.93
C LEU A 37 4.71 10.58 -8.56
N VAL A 38 5.80 10.74 -7.81
CA VAL A 38 5.93 10.16 -6.46
C VAL A 38 4.94 10.81 -5.50
N GLY A 39 4.99 12.14 -5.37
CA GLY A 39 4.11 12.88 -4.47
C GLY A 39 2.63 12.69 -4.81
N GLY A 40 2.26 12.86 -6.08
CA GLY A 40 0.90 12.65 -6.56
C GLY A 40 0.44 11.20 -6.47
N GLY A 41 1.32 10.25 -6.76
CA GLY A 41 1.06 8.82 -6.62
C GLY A 41 0.70 8.43 -5.19
N TRP A 42 1.39 9.00 -4.19
CA TRP A 42 1.04 8.77 -2.79
C TRP A 42 -0.39 9.20 -2.46
N PHE A 43 -0.80 10.41 -2.88
CA PHE A 43 -2.18 10.88 -2.63
C PHE A 43 -3.22 9.99 -3.30
N LEU A 44 -2.93 9.48 -4.51
CA LEU A 44 -3.79 8.53 -5.18
C LEU A 44 -3.93 7.24 -4.35
N PHE A 45 -2.84 6.64 -3.90
CA PHE A 45 -2.89 5.45 -3.04
C PHE A 45 -3.59 5.72 -1.69
N ALA A 46 -3.32 6.86 -1.06
CA ALA A 46 -3.96 7.26 0.19
C ALA A 46 -5.48 7.39 0.04
N ALA A 47 -5.97 7.87 -1.12
CA ALA A 47 -7.40 7.87 -1.41
C ALA A 47 -8.00 6.46 -1.39
N PHE A 48 -7.28 5.44 -1.90
CA PHE A 48 -7.71 4.04 -1.80
C PHE A 48 -7.76 3.53 -0.36
N ALA A 49 -6.84 3.96 0.53
CA ALA A 49 -6.93 3.64 1.95
C ALA A 49 -8.21 4.21 2.60
N VAL A 50 -8.59 5.44 2.25
CA VAL A 50 -9.84 6.07 2.71
C VAL A 50 -11.06 5.31 2.16
N LEU A 51 -11.07 5.00 0.86
CA LEU A 51 -12.13 4.22 0.23
C LEU A 51 -12.29 2.84 0.86
N ALA A 52 -11.18 2.17 1.16
CA ALA A 52 -11.17 0.91 1.89
C ALA A 52 -11.84 1.04 3.26
N PHE A 53 -11.46 2.05 4.04
CA PHE A 53 -12.07 2.32 5.35
C PHE A 53 -13.57 2.57 5.24
N VAL A 54 -14.01 3.42 4.31
CA VAL A 54 -15.43 3.72 4.09
C VAL A 54 -16.21 2.48 3.66
N ALA A 55 -15.66 1.68 2.73
CA ALA A 55 -16.28 0.44 2.29
C ALA A 55 -16.41 -0.58 3.44
N TYR A 56 -15.39 -0.69 4.29
CA TYR A 56 -15.40 -1.56 5.46
C TYR A 56 -16.47 -1.15 6.47
N ARG A 57 -16.59 0.16 6.75
CA ARG A 57 -17.66 0.73 7.61
C ARG A 57 -19.06 0.45 7.07
N ARG A 58 -19.21 0.39 5.74
CA ARG A 58 -20.47 0.04 5.05
C ARG A 58 -20.68 -1.47 4.87
N ARG A 59 -19.84 -2.31 5.49
CA ARG A 59 -19.86 -3.79 5.37
C ARG A 59 -19.71 -4.31 3.93
N ARG A 60 -19.15 -3.49 3.02
CA ARG A 60 -18.85 -3.86 1.63
C ARG A 60 -17.46 -4.50 1.56
N TYR A 61 -17.30 -5.68 2.17
CA TYR A 61 -15.98 -6.27 2.43
C TYR A 61 -15.16 -6.58 1.16
N TRP A 62 -15.80 -7.06 0.08
CA TRP A 62 -15.09 -7.29 -1.19
C TRP A 62 -14.52 -5.99 -1.78
N ALA A 63 -15.30 -4.91 -1.78
CA ALA A 63 -14.82 -3.61 -2.23
C ALA A 63 -13.71 -3.07 -1.31
N ALA A 64 -13.88 -3.21 0.00
CA ALA A 64 -12.86 -2.81 0.98
C ALA A 64 -11.53 -3.55 0.74
N ASN A 65 -11.59 -4.85 0.51
CA ASN A 65 -10.42 -5.68 0.21
C ASN A 65 -9.73 -5.25 -1.09
N ALA A 66 -10.50 -4.98 -2.15
CA ALA A 66 -9.94 -4.50 -3.41
C ALA A 66 -9.21 -3.15 -3.23
N TYR A 67 -9.80 -2.21 -2.51
CA TYR A 67 -9.17 -0.92 -2.22
C TYR A 67 -7.93 -1.06 -1.32
N LEU A 68 -7.94 -1.96 -0.33
CA LEU A 68 -6.76 -2.27 0.47
C LEU A 68 -5.61 -2.85 -0.37
N LEU A 69 -5.92 -3.73 -1.32
CA LEU A 69 -4.91 -4.28 -2.23
C LEU A 69 -4.29 -3.17 -3.08
N VAL A 70 -5.10 -2.27 -3.65
CA VAL A 70 -4.57 -1.13 -4.42
C VAL A 70 -3.68 -0.24 -3.54
N PHE A 71 -4.13 0.11 -2.33
CA PHE A 71 -3.30 0.89 -1.40
C PHE A 71 -1.98 0.17 -1.07
N SER A 72 -2.00 -1.14 -0.83
CA SER A 72 -0.78 -1.91 -0.50
C SER A 72 0.28 -1.91 -1.60
N LEU A 73 -0.09 -1.59 -2.84
CA LEU A 73 0.88 -1.43 -3.93
C LEU A 73 1.83 -0.26 -3.65
N SER A 74 1.40 0.76 -2.90
CA SER A 74 2.27 1.89 -2.54
C SER A 74 3.48 1.46 -1.73
N GLY A 75 3.29 0.50 -0.81
CA GLY A 75 4.37 0.01 0.02
C GLY A 75 5.20 -1.09 -0.62
N LEU A 76 4.61 -1.92 -1.48
CA LEU A 76 5.37 -2.87 -2.31
C LEU A 76 6.26 -2.15 -3.33
N ALA A 77 5.76 -1.07 -3.92
CA ALA A 77 6.53 -0.23 -4.85
C ALA A 77 7.78 0.38 -4.20
N SER A 78 7.85 0.49 -2.87
CA SER A 78 9.04 0.97 -2.16
C SER A 78 10.28 0.07 -2.37
N LEU A 79 10.10 -1.23 -2.69
CA LEU A 79 11.23 -2.08 -3.11
C LEU A 79 11.80 -1.68 -4.47
N GLY A 80 11.01 -0.95 -5.27
CA GLY A 80 11.36 -0.41 -6.58
C GLY A 80 12.75 0.23 -6.62
N HIS A 81 13.11 0.96 -5.56
CA HIS A 81 14.40 1.64 -5.45
C HIS A 81 15.58 0.71 -5.72
N PHE A 82 15.56 -0.50 -5.14
CA PHE A 82 16.68 -1.43 -5.19
C PHE A 82 16.87 -2.10 -6.56
N PHE A 83 15.93 -1.94 -7.50
CA PHE A 83 16.13 -2.36 -8.89
C PHE A 83 16.97 -1.38 -9.70
N PHE A 84 17.03 -0.10 -9.28
CA PHE A 84 17.76 0.96 -9.99
C PHE A 84 19.03 1.40 -9.26
N GLY A 85 19.14 1.09 -7.96
CA GLY A 85 20.33 1.36 -7.16
C GLY A 85 20.04 1.40 -5.66
N VAL A 86 21.05 1.70 -4.85
CA VAL A 86 20.86 1.91 -3.41
C VAL A 86 20.65 3.41 -3.15
N PRO A 87 19.54 3.82 -2.51
CA PRO A 87 19.34 5.23 -2.14
C PRO A 87 20.44 5.77 -1.25
N ALA A 88 20.85 7.02 -1.47
CA ALA A 88 21.85 7.72 -0.68
C ALA A 88 21.23 8.47 0.52
N ILE A 89 20.47 7.74 1.35
CA ILE A 89 19.63 8.32 2.41
C ILE A 89 20.03 7.82 3.82
N PRO A 90 19.71 8.55 4.89
CA PRO A 90 19.91 8.07 6.26
C PRO A 90 19.18 6.74 6.57
N ALA A 91 19.75 5.93 7.46
CA ALA A 91 19.21 4.62 7.87
C ALA A 91 17.74 4.65 8.33
N PHE A 92 17.30 5.76 8.93
CA PHE A 92 15.91 5.96 9.30
C PHE A 92 14.94 5.81 8.12
N TRP A 93 15.29 6.33 6.94
CA TRP A 93 14.44 6.27 5.75
C TRP A 93 14.48 4.90 5.07
N PHE A 94 15.55 4.12 5.28
CA PHE A 94 15.52 2.70 4.94
C PHE A 94 14.49 1.96 5.79
N ALA A 95 14.40 2.27 7.09
CA ALA A 95 13.39 1.65 7.95
C ALA A 95 11.97 1.92 7.45
N THR A 96 11.67 3.13 6.96
CA THR A 96 10.35 3.42 6.37
C THR A 96 10.08 2.53 5.15
N ILE A 97 11.05 2.37 4.24
CA ILE A 97 10.93 1.46 3.08
C ILE A 97 10.62 0.02 3.51
N PHE A 98 11.33 -0.52 4.49
CA PHE A 98 11.07 -1.89 4.96
C PHE A 98 9.72 -2.02 5.67
N THR A 99 9.34 -1.03 6.48
CA THR A 99 8.03 -1.05 7.16
C THR A 99 6.86 -0.89 6.20
N ASP A 100 7.03 -0.18 5.09
CA ASP A 100 6.05 -0.08 4.00
C ASP A 100 5.76 -1.47 3.40
N VAL A 101 6.84 -2.19 3.08
CA VAL A 101 6.76 -3.54 2.48
C VAL A 101 6.13 -4.51 3.45
N LEU A 102 6.61 -4.55 4.69
CA LEU A 102 6.07 -5.43 5.73
C LEU A 102 4.59 -5.12 5.96
N SER A 103 4.22 -3.85 6.07
CA SER A 103 2.81 -3.45 6.23
C SER A 103 1.95 -3.92 5.06
N SER A 104 2.47 -3.81 3.84
CA SER A 104 1.78 -4.26 2.63
C SER A 104 1.59 -5.77 2.61
N LEU A 105 2.60 -6.56 2.97
CA LEU A 105 2.48 -8.01 3.09
C LEU A 105 1.44 -8.41 4.15
N VAL A 106 1.38 -7.70 5.28
CA VAL A 106 0.35 -7.93 6.30
C VAL A 106 -1.04 -7.57 5.75
N ILE A 107 -1.18 -6.52 4.93
CA ILE A 107 -2.45 -6.20 4.24
C ILE A 107 -2.86 -7.35 3.32
N TRP A 108 -1.93 -7.91 2.55
CA TRP A 108 -2.21 -9.05 1.67
C TRP A 108 -2.66 -10.28 2.46
N ALA A 109 -1.97 -10.63 3.55
CA ALA A 109 -2.36 -11.71 4.43
C ALA A 109 -3.76 -11.49 5.02
N PHE A 110 -4.05 -10.27 5.48
CA PHE A 110 -5.37 -9.89 6.01
C PHE A 110 -6.47 -10.02 4.96
N VAL A 111 -6.26 -9.50 3.74
CA VAL A 111 -7.24 -9.58 2.66
C VAL A 111 -7.50 -11.04 2.26
N GLY A 112 -6.44 -11.86 2.16
CA GLY A 112 -6.56 -13.30 1.88
C GLY A 112 -7.37 -14.02 2.95
N TRP A 113 -7.09 -13.74 4.22
CA TRP A 113 -7.85 -14.30 5.34
C TRP A 113 -9.34 -13.91 5.29
N VAL A 114 -9.65 -12.61 5.11
CA VAL A 114 -11.04 -12.15 5.00
C VAL A 114 -11.78 -12.83 3.84
N ALA A 115 -11.14 -12.95 2.67
CA ALA A 115 -11.73 -13.61 1.51
C ALA A 115 -12.02 -15.10 1.77
N ALA A 116 -11.12 -15.80 2.47
CA ALA A 116 -11.33 -17.18 2.88
C ALA A 116 -12.51 -17.30 3.86
N THR A 117 -12.58 -16.45 4.89
CA THR A 117 -13.66 -16.45 5.88
C THR A 117 -15.04 -16.16 5.27
N ILE A 118 -15.11 -15.22 4.32
CA ILE A 118 -16.37 -14.92 3.62
C ILE A 118 -16.84 -16.17 2.86
N ARG A 119 -15.94 -16.83 2.13
CA ARG A 119 -16.25 -18.04 1.35
C ARG A 119 -16.76 -19.17 2.25
N THR A 120 -16.09 -19.46 3.36
CA THR A 120 -16.50 -20.53 4.27
C THR A 120 -17.86 -20.24 4.92
N THR A 121 -18.11 -18.98 5.28
CA THR A 121 -19.41 -18.57 5.84
C THR A 121 -20.55 -18.74 4.82
N HIS A 122 -20.31 -18.39 3.56
CA HIS A 122 -21.31 -18.60 2.50
C HIS A 122 -21.59 -20.09 2.25
N ALA A 123 -20.56 -20.93 2.25
CA ALA A 123 -20.71 -22.38 2.09
C ALA A 123 -21.56 -23.00 3.23
N ALA A 124 -21.21 -22.71 4.48
CA ALA A 124 -21.95 -23.20 5.65
C ALA A 124 -23.42 -22.76 5.65
N ARG A 125 -23.71 -21.52 5.21
CA ARG A 125 -25.08 -21.02 5.09
C ARG A 125 -25.86 -21.72 3.98
N ALA A 126 -25.22 -22.09 2.87
CA ALA A 126 -25.86 -22.83 1.79
C ALA A 126 -26.22 -24.25 2.21
N GLU A 127 -25.33 -24.94 2.93
CA GLU A 127 -25.59 -26.26 3.52
C GLU A 127 -26.79 -26.23 4.49
N ALA A 128 -26.83 -25.24 5.38
CA ALA A 128 -27.92 -25.08 6.35
C ALA A 128 -29.30 -24.73 5.73
N LEU A 129 -29.35 -24.23 4.50
CA LEU A 129 -30.60 -23.93 3.78
C LEU A 129 -31.04 -25.07 2.85
N GLY A 130 -30.15 -26.02 2.57
CA GLY A 130 -30.42 -27.21 1.75
C GLY A 130 -30.72 -28.48 2.54
N ALA A 131 -30.54 -28.44 3.87
CA ALA A 131 -30.91 -29.48 4.84
C ALA A 131 -32.25 -29.14 5.51
#